data_AF-A0A7C4AJT1-F1
#
_entry.id   AF-A0A7C4AJT1-F1
#
_cell.length_a   1.000
_cell.length_b   1.000
_cell.length_c   1.000
_cell.angle_alpha   90.00
_cell.angle_beta   90.00
_cell.angle_gamma   90.00
#
_symmetry.space_group_name_H-M   'P 1'
#
loop_
_entity.id
_entity.type
_entity.pdbx_description
1 polymer ?
#
loop_
_entity_poly.entity_id
_entity_poly.type
_entity_poly.pdbx_seq_one_letter_code
_entity_poly.pdbx_strand_id
1 'polypeptide(L)'
;MSLQDFFKNMIFACLGMQEVFKDFLADLVKKGKMSESEAAKIINEFMKKSEDTKEKFKENLKDMIHRTLQGMNLPTKEEIDVLKSTMNELNLRITKIEEKIGKGD
;
A
#
# COMPACT_ATOMS: atom_id res chain seq x y z
N MET A 1 -7.64 17.71 6.43
CA MET A 1 -7.41 16.41 7.10
C MET A 1 -6.31 15.72 6.30
N SER A 2 -5.13 15.45 6.88
CA SER A 2 -4.00 14.96 6.09
C SER A 2 -4.24 13.49 5.69
N LEU A 3 -3.73 13.07 4.52
CA LEU A 3 -3.81 11.68 4.07
C LEU A 3 -3.20 10.70 5.09
N GLN A 4 -2.18 11.15 5.81
CA GLN A 4 -1.53 10.40 6.88
C GLN A 4 -2.48 10.11 8.06
N ASP A 5 -3.34 11.06 8.43
CA ASP A 5 -4.30 10.88 9.52
C ASP A 5 -5.38 9.86 9.17
N PHE A 6 -5.83 9.85 7.90
CA PHE A 6 -6.78 8.86 7.39
C PHE A 6 -6.19 7.43 7.45
N PHE A 7 -4.95 7.25 6.97
CA PHE A 7 -4.26 5.96 7.05
C PHE A 7 -4.02 5.52 8.49
N LYS A 8 -3.60 6.42 9.38
CA LYS A 8 -3.38 6.13 10.79
C LYS A 8 -4.66 5.68 11.48
N ASN A 9 -5.76 6.42 11.31
CA ASN A 9 -7.05 6.07 11.92
C ASN A 9 -7.63 4.77 11.36
N MET A 10 -7.46 4.51 10.06
CA MET A 10 -7.86 3.24 9.43
C MET A 10 -7.05 2.06 9.98
N ILE A 11 -5.74 2.20 10.17
CA ILE A 11 -4.90 1.16 10.79
C ILE A 11 -5.35 0.91 12.24
N PHE A 12 -5.61 1.95 13.03
CA PHE A 12 -6.11 1.77 14.39
C PHE A 12 -7.49 1.09 14.44
N ALA A 13 -8.39 1.43 13.53
CA ALA A 13 -9.70 0.78 13.42
C ALA A 13 -9.58 -0.70 13.00
N CYS A 14 -8.69 -1.01 12.05
CA CYS A 14 -8.42 -2.39 11.64
C CYS A 14 -7.71 -3.22 12.72
N LEU A 15 -6.71 -2.65 13.40
CA LEU A 15 -5.97 -3.35 14.45
C LEU A 15 -6.80 -3.57 15.71
N GLY A 16 -7.61 -2.57 16.11
CA GLY A 16 -8.51 -2.71 17.27
C GLY A 16 -9.58 -3.78 17.08
N MET A 17 -9.93 -4.09 15.82
CA MET A 17 -10.90 -5.15 15.49
C MET A 17 -10.43 -6.54 15.94
N GLN A 18 -9.12 -6.79 15.94
CA GLN A 18 -8.55 -8.09 16.30
C GLN A 18 -8.62 -8.36 17.81
N GLU A 19 -8.41 -7.33 18.61
CA GLU A 19 -8.45 -7.40 20.08
C GLU A 19 -9.90 -7.50 20.57
N VAL A 20 -10.79 -6.66 20.04
CA VAL A 20 -12.24 -6.71 20.30
C VAL A 20 -12.84 -8.07 19.88
N PHE A 21 -12.38 -8.66 18.78
CA PHE A 21 -12.84 -9.96 18.33
C PHE A 21 -12.42 -11.09 19.28
N LYS A 22 -11.18 -11.05 19.80
CA LYS A 22 -10.71 -12.01 20.81
C LYS A 22 -11.49 -11.87 22.11
N ASP A 23 -11.71 -10.65 22.57
CA ASP A 23 -12.49 -10.37 23.79
C ASP A 23 -13.94 -10.84 23.65
N PHE A 24 -14.56 -10.62 22.48
CA PHE A 24 -15.91 -11.10 22.18
C PHE A 24 -16.01 -12.63 22.25
N LEU A 25 -15.04 -13.35 21.70
CA LEU A 25 -15.00 -14.82 21.78
C LEU A 25 -14.74 -15.30 23.21
N ALA A 26 -13.83 -14.64 23.96
CA ALA A 26 -13.60 -14.95 25.37
C ALA A 26 -14.85 -14.75 26.22
N ASP A 27 -15.66 -13.72 25.92
CA ASP A 27 -16.94 -13.48 26.58
C ASP A 27 -17.98 -14.56 26.27
N LEU A 28 -17.99 -15.11 25.05
CA LEU A 28 -18.88 -16.22 24.70
C LEU A 28 -18.47 -17.52 25.40
N VAL A 29 -17.17 -17.74 25.59
CA VAL A 29 -16.65 -18.84 26.43
C VAL A 29 -17.09 -18.67 27.88
N LYS A 30 -16.89 -17.48 28.46
CA LYS A 30 -17.30 -17.17 29.85
C LYS A 30 -18.80 -17.33 30.07
N LYS A 31 -19.62 -17.00 29.06
CA LYS A 31 -21.08 -17.18 29.09
C LYS A 31 -21.51 -18.64 28.86
N GLY A 32 -20.57 -19.58 28.70
CA GLY A 32 -20.84 -21.00 28.45
C GLY A 32 -21.47 -21.27 27.08
N LYS A 33 -21.44 -20.29 26.17
CA LYS A 33 -22.05 -20.40 24.83
C LYS A 33 -21.13 -21.05 23.81
N MET A 34 -19.86 -21.22 24.13
CA MET A 34 -18.88 -21.97 23.35
C MET A 34 -17.76 -22.50 24.26
N SER A 35 -17.06 -23.51 23.81
CA SER A 35 -15.84 -24.00 24.45
C SER A 35 -14.60 -23.18 24.04
N GLU A 36 -13.54 -23.21 24.87
CA GLU A 36 -12.25 -22.60 24.52
C GLU A 36 -11.66 -23.16 23.22
N SER A 37 -11.90 -24.45 22.94
CA SER A 37 -11.46 -25.11 21.71
C SER A 37 -12.16 -24.54 20.46
N GLU A 38 -13.45 -24.24 20.56
CA GLU A 38 -14.21 -23.61 19.46
C GLU A 38 -13.76 -22.18 19.23
N ALA A 39 -13.55 -21.39 20.29
CA ALA A 39 -13.00 -20.03 20.18
C ALA A 39 -11.62 -20.02 19.50
N ALA A 40 -10.73 -20.93 19.90
CA ALA A 40 -9.39 -21.06 19.32
C ALA A 40 -9.43 -21.47 17.84
N LYS A 41 -10.37 -22.34 17.44
CA LYS A 41 -10.58 -22.69 16.02
C LYS A 41 -11.04 -21.48 15.20
N ILE A 42 -12.01 -20.71 15.69
CA ILE A 42 -12.54 -19.53 15.00
C ILE A 42 -11.44 -18.48 14.82
N ILE A 43 -10.60 -18.25 15.84
CA ILE A 43 -9.46 -17.33 15.73
C ILE A 43 -8.47 -17.83 14.66
N ASN A 44 -8.14 -19.13 14.66
CA ASN A 44 -7.21 -19.70 13.68
C ASN A 44 -7.76 -19.63 12.25
N GLU A 45 -9.03 -19.90 12.04
CA GLU A 45 -9.68 -19.77 10.73
C GLU A 45 -9.73 -18.31 10.27
N PHE A 46 -10.02 -17.37 11.18
CA PHE A 46 -9.98 -15.95 10.88
C PHE A 46 -8.57 -15.48 10.49
N MET A 47 -7.53 -15.96 11.20
CA MET A 47 -6.14 -15.65 10.88
C MET A 47 -5.71 -16.21 9.52
N LYS A 48 -6.02 -17.48 9.22
CA LYS A 48 -5.75 -18.07 7.91
C LYS A 48 -6.47 -17.33 6.79
N LYS A 49 -7.76 -17.05 6.96
CA LYS A 49 -8.56 -16.34 5.95
C LYS A 49 -8.11 -14.89 5.78
N SER A 50 -7.61 -14.27 6.84
CA SER A 50 -6.99 -12.94 6.83
C SER A 50 -5.71 -12.91 6.00
N GLU A 51 -4.84 -13.91 6.09
CA GLU A 51 -3.63 -14.00 5.25
C GLU A 51 -3.97 -14.08 3.76
N ASP A 52 -4.85 -15.00 3.37
CA ASP A 52 -5.29 -15.13 1.97
C ASP A 52 -6.00 -13.86 1.46
N THR A 53 -6.75 -13.20 2.33
CA THR A 53 -7.46 -11.96 1.98
C THR A 53 -6.51 -10.77 1.91
N LYS A 54 -5.44 -10.73 2.72
CA LYS A 54 -4.44 -9.65 2.71
C LYS A 54 -3.73 -9.53 1.39
N GLU A 55 -3.33 -10.64 0.77
CA GLU A 55 -2.66 -10.59 -0.54
C GLU A 55 -3.59 -10.05 -1.62
N LYS A 56 -4.80 -10.60 -1.73
CA LYS A 56 -5.83 -10.10 -2.65
C LYS A 56 -6.21 -8.65 -2.37
N PHE A 57 -6.30 -8.27 -1.10
CA PHE A 57 -6.57 -6.90 -0.70
C PHE A 57 -5.44 -5.95 -1.11
N LYS A 58 -4.18 -6.36 -0.94
CA LYS A 58 -3.01 -5.59 -1.34
C LYS A 58 -2.97 -5.36 -2.86
N GLU A 59 -3.28 -6.39 -3.65
CA GLU A 59 -3.42 -6.25 -5.10
C GLU A 59 -4.56 -5.31 -5.49
N ASN A 60 -5.76 -5.52 -4.94
CA ASN A 60 -6.91 -4.66 -5.23
C ASN A 60 -6.67 -3.19 -4.80
N LEU A 61 -6.01 -2.98 -3.66
CA LEU A 61 -5.65 -1.65 -3.18
C LEU A 61 -4.61 -1.00 -4.09
N LYS A 62 -3.60 -1.75 -4.53
CA LYS A 62 -2.59 -1.26 -5.49
C LYS A 62 -3.25 -0.84 -6.80
N ASP A 63 -4.15 -1.67 -7.33
CA ASP A 63 -4.90 -1.38 -8.55
C ASP A 63 -5.81 -0.17 -8.40
N MET A 64 -6.49 -0.04 -7.26
CA MET A 64 -7.33 1.12 -6.96
C MET A 64 -6.51 2.41 -6.93
N ILE A 65 -5.39 2.42 -6.20
CA ILE A 65 -4.49 3.57 -6.12
C ILE A 65 -3.96 3.90 -7.52
N HIS A 66 -3.54 2.90 -8.29
CA HIS A 66 -3.02 3.10 -9.64
C HIS A 66 -4.07 3.73 -10.57
N ARG A 67 -5.31 3.22 -10.55
CA ARG A 67 -6.43 3.78 -11.33
C ARG A 67 -6.79 5.20 -10.90
N THR A 68 -6.78 5.49 -9.61
CA THR A 68 -7.05 6.84 -9.10
C THR A 68 -5.96 7.82 -9.53
N LEU A 69 -4.68 7.45 -9.41
CA LEU A 69 -3.56 8.29 -9.86
C LEU A 69 -3.60 8.54 -11.36
N GLN A 70 -3.89 7.51 -12.17
CA GLN A 70 -4.11 7.64 -13.61
C GLN A 70 -5.28 8.57 -13.95
N GLY A 71 -6.42 8.43 -13.25
CA GLY A 71 -7.58 9.29 -13.45
C GLY A 71 -7.35 10.77 -13.09
N MET A 72 -6.38 11.04 -12.20
CA MET A 72 -5.95 12.39 -11.84
C MET A 72 -4.81 12.93 -12.73
N ASN A 73 -4.42 12.18 -13.77
CA ASN A 73 -3.33 12.50 -14.69
C ASN A 73 -1.98 12.75 -13.97
N LEU A 74 -1.78 12.09 -12.82
CA LEU A 74 -0.57 12.20 -12.01
C LEU A 74 0.46 11.16 -12.48
N PRO A 75 1.68 11.58 -12.86
CA PRO A 75 2.73 10.66 -13.26
C PRO A 75 3.24 9.84 -12.08
N THR A 76 3.51 8.57 -12.34
CA THR A 76 4.18 7.65 -11.41
C THR A 76 5.64 8.04 -11.20
N LYS A 77 6.24 7.52 -10.12
CA LYS A 77 7.66 7.78 -9.84
C LYS A 77 8.56 7.25 -10.95
N GLU A 78 8.22 6.07 -11.47
CA GLU A 78 8.94 5.43 -12.58
C GLU A 78 8.94 6.30 -13.83
N GLU A 79 7.79 6.88 -14.20
CA GLU A 79 7.68 7.81 -15.34
C GLU A 79 8.52 9.07 -15.13
N ILE A 80 8.56 9.61 -13.91
CA ILE A 80 9.39 10.77 -13.57
C ILE A 80 10.89 10.43 -13.68
N ASP A 81 11.30 9.24 -13.24
CA ASP A 81 12.70 8.83 -13.29
C ASP A 81 13.16 8.57 -14.74
N VAL A 82 12.31 7.99 -15.58
CA VAL A 82 12.56 7.88 -17.04
C VAL A 82 12.72 9.26 -17.69
N LEU A 83 11.86 10.22 -17.33
CA LEU A 83 11.94 11.58 -17.85
C LEU A 83 13.25 12.27 -17.43
N LYS A 84 13.66 12.13 -16.16
CA LYS A 84 14.95 12.64 -15.67
C LYS A 84 16.14 12.03 -16.40
N SER A 85 16.12 10.72 -16.63
CA SER A 85 17.19 10.04 -17.37
C SER A 85 17.30 10.58 -18.79
N THR A 86 16.16 10.70 -19.48
CA THR A 86 16.10 11.26 -20.83
C THR A 86 16.63 12.70 -20.85
N MET A 87 16.25 13.52 -19.86
CA MET A 87 16.68 14.90 -19.76
C MET A 87 18.19 15.01 -19.52
N ASN A 88 18.77 14.13 -18.70
CA ASN A 88 20.22 14.06 -18.50
C ASN A 88 20.96 13.65 -19.77
N GLU A 89 20.44 12.67 -20.52
CA GLU A 89 21.04 12.25 -21.79
C GLU A 89 21.00 13.37 -22.83
N LEU A 90 19.87 14.07 -22.94
CA LEU A 90 19.73 15.22 -23.82
C LEU A 90 20.70 16.34 -23.43
N ASN A 91 20.81 16.66 -22.14
CA ASN A 91 21.78 17.64 -21.64
C ASN A 91 23.22 17.25 -22.01
N LEU A 92 23.60 15.99 -21.83
CA LEU A 92 24.94 15.50 -22.21
C LEU A 92 25.19 15.62 -23.73
N ARG A 93 24.18 15.38 -24.56
CA ARG A 93 24.28 15.54 -26.02
C ARG A 93 24.41 17.00 -26.40
N ILE A 94 23.64 17.88 -25.76
CA ILE A 94 23.71 19.33 -25.97
C ILE A 94 25.11 19.83 -25.60
N THR A 95 25.63 19.50 -24.42
CA THR A 95 26.99 19.90 -24.00
C THR A 95 28.06 19.41 -24.98
N LYS A 96 27.97 18.16 -25.46
CA LYS A 96 28.91 17.65 -26.48
C LYS A 96 28.81 18.38 -27.82
N ILE A 97 27.64 18.89 -28.18
CA ILE A 97 27.44 19.67 -29.40
C ILE A 97 28.00 21.08 -29.19
N GLU A 98 27.72 21.71 -28.05
CA GLU A 98 28.26 23.03 -27.68
C GLU A 98 29.79 23.02 -27.63
N GLU A 99 30.41 21.99 -27.05
CA GLU A 99 31.88 21.82 -27.03
C GLU A 99 32.48 21.64 -28.43
N LYS A 100 31.75 21.04 -29.36
CA LYS A 100 32.19 20.88 -30.76
C LYS A 100 32.04 22.17 -31.56
N ILE A 101 31.01 22.96 -31.27
CA ILE A 101 30.77 24.26 -31.90
C ILE A 101 31.77 25.30 -31.37
N GLY A 102 32.04 25.32 -30.07
CA GLY A 102 32.99 26.25 -29.44
C GLY A 102 34.48 25.95 -29.68
N LYS A 103 34.82 24.84 -30.35
CA LYS A 103 36.18 24.51 -30.82
C LYS A 103 36.39 24.79 -32.32
N GLY A 104 35.38 25.39 -32.97
CA GLY A 104 35.37 25.69 -34.40
C GLY A 104 35.78 27.12 -34.79
N ASP A 105 36.10 27.98 -33.81
CA ASP A 105 36.68 29.32 -34.01
C ASP A 105 38.15 29.36 -33.55
#